data_AF-T1CTP4-F1
#
_entry.id   AF-T1CTP4-F1
#
_cell.length_a   1.000
_cell.length_b   1.000
_cell.length_c   1.000
_cell.angle_alpha   90.00
_cell.angle_beta   90.00
_cell.angle_gamma   90.00
#
_symmetry.space_group_name_H-M   'P 1'
#
loop_
_entity.id
_entity.type
_entity.pdbx_description
1 polymer ?
#
loop_
_entity_poly.entity_id
_entity_poly.type
_entity_poly.pdbx_seq_one_letter_code
_entity_poly.pdbx_strand_id
1 'polypeptide(L)'
;SETRECGECGSLVAAGEQTCPRCGTWFETKPIPCPSCGAAIPADAGICPECATKAPDRPAVVQASEGERQAYEEFVSHYRAAAAGELGEDYPEAEFWAWWKQQPSYYSFRAWRKREERDSHPVDPPVEPEPSDEELF
;
A
#
# COMPACT_ATOMS: atom_id res chain seq x y z
N SER A 1 4.16 23.25 6.36
CA SER A 1 3.37 22.18 5.74
C SER A 1 3.32 21.01 6.70
N GLU A 2 2.13 20.54 7.04
CA GLU A 2 1.98 19.36 7.91
C GLU A 2 2.22 18.07 7.11
N THR A 3 2.86 17.09 7.74
CA THR A 3 3.19 15.79 7.15
C THR A 3 2.68 14.66 8.04
N ARG A 4 2.34 13.53 7.44
CA ARG A 4 1.92 12.30 8.11
C ARG A 4 2.78 11.12 7.67
N GLU A 5 2.99 10.16 8.55
CA GLU A 5 3.65 8.90 8.18
C GLU A 5 2.67 7.98 7.44
N CYS A 6 3.11 7.40 6.33
CA CYS A 6 2.34 6.43 5.57
C CYS A 6 2.34 5.08 6.29
N GLY A 7 1.19 4.61 6.76
CA GLY A 7 1.08 3.34 7.47
C GLY A 7 1.49 2.09 6.67
N GLU A 8 1.50 2.16 5.35
CA GLU A 8 1.89 1.02 4.50
C GLU A 8 3.40 0.97 4.21
N CYS A 9 4.15 2.06 4.32
CA CYS A 9 5.57 2.05 3.93
C CYS A 9 6.48 2.97 4.76
N GLY A 10 5.95 3.60 5.81
CA GLY A 10 6.69 4.48 6.72
C GLY A 10 7.16 5.82 6.14
N SER A 11 6.83 6.16 4.90
CA SER A 11 7.29 7.45 4.33
C SER A 11 6.52 8.62 4.87
N LEU A 12 7.19 9.76 5.04
CA LEU A 12 6.54 11.03 5.29
C LEU A 12 5.81 11.51 4.03
N VAL A 13 4.52 11.77 4.18
CA VAL A 13 3.63 12.22 3.12
C VAL A 13 2.99 13.54 3.55
N ALA A 14 2.88 14.51 2.65
CA ALA A 14 2.19 15.76 2.97
C ALA A 14 0.71 15.49 3.34
N ALA A 15 0.20 16.18 4.35
CA ALA A 15 -1.14 15.92 4.90
C ALA A 15 -2.28 16.08 3.86
N GLY A 16 -2.08 16.90 2.82
CA GLY A 16 -3.04 17.09 1.73
C GLY A 16 -3.02 16.02 0.63
N GLU A 17 -2.04 15.11 0.61
CA GLU A 17 -1.93 14.09 -0.43
C GLU A 17 -2.92 12.95 -0.19
N GLN A 18 -3.74 12.64 -1.19
CA GLN A 18 -4.69 11.52 -1.11
C GLN A 18 -4.06 10.16 -1.39
N THR A 19 -2.82 10.12 -1.88
CA THR A 19 -2.11 8.87 -2.18
C THR A 19 -0.64 9.01 -1.77
N CYS A 20 -0.06 7.95 -1.21
CA CYS A 20 1.35 7.95 -0.86
C CYS A 20 2.19 7.94 -2.15
N PRO A 21 3.05 8.94 -2.38
CA PRO A 21 3.85 9.04 -3.60
C PRO A 21 4.97 7.98 -3.68
N ARG A 22 5.29 7.32 -2.54
CA ARG A 22 6.25 6.21 -2.45
C ARG A 22 5.59 4.88 -2.76
N CYS A 23 4.55 4.52 -2.00
CA CYS A 23 3.96 3.17 -2.05
C CYS A 23 2.61 3.06 -2.76
N GLY A 24 2.06 4.16 -3.27
CA GLY A 24 0.78 4.15 -3.98
C GLY A 24 -0.42 3.78 -3.11
N THR A 25 -0.28 3.72 -1.78
CA THR A 25 -1.45 3.50 -0.92
C THR A 25 -2.37 4.71 -0.99
N TRP A 26 -3.66 4.45 -1.11
CA TRP A 26 -4.66 5.51 -1.11
C TRP A 26 -5.09 5.76 0.33
N PHE A 27 -5.10 7.02 0.73
CA PHE A 27 -5.62 7.41 2.03
C PHE A 27 -7.13 7.64 1.89
N GLU A 28 -7.92 6.87 2.62
CA GLU A 28 -9.35 7.09 2.75
C GLU A 28 -9.57 8.49 3.33
N THR A 29 -9.88 9.45 2.48
CA THR A 29 -10.08 10.86 2.84
C THR A 29 -11.56 11.26 2.74
N LYS A 30 -12.43 10.33 2.33
CA LYS A 30 -13.85 10.63 2.18
C LYS A 30 -14.51 10.78 3.55
N PRO A 31 -15.25 11.88 3.76
CA PRO A 31 -16.14 11.98 4.90
C PRO A 31 -17.19 10.87 4.82
N ILE A 32 -17.53 10.28 5.96
CA ILE A 32 -18.60 9.28 6.05
C ILE A 32 -19.77 9.87 6.82
N PRO A 33 -21.01 9.52 6.47
CA PRO A 33 -22.17 10.01 7.22
C PRO A 33 -22.19 9.41 8.63
N CYS A 34 -22.44 10.26 9.62
CA CYS A 34 -22.61 9.84 11.00
C CYS A 34 -23.85 8.93 11.12
N PRO A 35 -23.74 7.74 11.74
CA PRO A 35 -24.87 6.84 11.90
C PRO A 35 -25.95 7.39 12.84
N SER A 36 -25.62 8.38 13.69
CA SER A 36 -26.57 8.97 14.65
C SER A 36 -27.27 10.21 14.12
N CYS A 37 -26.55 11.16 13.51
CA CYS A 37 -27.12 12.45 13.10
C CYS A 37 -27.04 12.72 11.58
N GLY A 38 -26.39 11.86 10.80
CA GLY A 38 -26.21 12.04 9.36
C GLY A 38 -25.16 13.08 8.94
N ALA A 39 -24.55 13.80 9.89
CA ALA A 39 -23.49 14.77 9.58
C ALA A 39 -22.24 14.09 9.00
N ALA A 40 -21.49 14.81 8.16
CA ALA A 40 -20.25 14.30 7.58
C ALA A 40 -19.13 14.24 8.64
N ILE A 41 -18.59 13.04 8.86
CA ILE A 41 -17.46 12.81 9.78
C ILE A 41 -16.15 12.82 8.96
N PRO A 42 -15.21 13.74 9.26
CA PRO A 42 -13.88 13.78 8.63
C PRO A 42 -13.11 12.46 8.78
N ALA A 43 -12.23 12.16 7.81
CA ALA A 43 -11.48 10.91 7.75
C ALA A 43 -10.60 10.60 8.97
N ASP A 44 -10.07 11.66 9.55
CA ASP A 44 -9.18 11.71 10.71
C ASP A 44 -9.92 11.85 12.04
N ALA A 45 -11.25 12.05 12.01
CA ALA A 45 -12.05 12.21 13.22
C ALA A 45 -12.50 10.85 13.77
N GLY A 46 -12.07 10.52 14.99
CA GLY A 46 -12.57 9.35 15.73
C GLY A 46 -13.98 9.53 16.30
N ILE A 47 -14.50 10.76 16.30
CA ILE A 47 -15.78 11.15 16.90
C ILE A 47 -16.46 12.17 15.97
N CYS A 48 -17.79 12.10 15.83
CA CYS A 48 -18.57 13.07 15.09
C CYS A 48 -18.49 14.46 15.77
N PRO A 49 -18.11 15.53 15.05
CA PRO A 49 -17.96 16.87 15.63
C PRO A 49 -19.31 17.50 16.02
N GLU A 50 -20.42 17.05 15.42
CA GLU A 50 -21.76 17.62 15.65
C GLU A 50 -22.48 17.03 16.86
N CYS A 51 -22.33 15.72 17.10
CA CYS A 51 -23.12 15.01 18.11
C CYS A 51 -22.28 14.15 19.06
N ALA A 52 -20.96 14.18 18.97
CA ALA A 52 -20.03 13.40 19.78
C ALA A 52 -20.20 11.86 19.69
N THR A 53 -20.96 11.35 18.71
CA THR A 53 -21.08 9.90 18.46
C THR A 53 -19.77 9.37 17.90
N LYS A 54 -19.29 8.22 18.38
CA LYS A 54 -18.09 7.55 17.85
C LYS A 54 -18.24 7.29 16.34
N ALA A 55 -17.20 7.61 15.58
CA ALA A 55 -17.18 7.31 14.15
C ALA A 55 -17.23 5.79 13.92
N PRO A 56 -17.93 5.30 12.88
CA PRO A 56 -17.87 3.89 12.54
C PRO A 56 -16.44 3.50 12.15
N ASP A 57 -16.06 2.25 12.42
CA ASP A 57 -14.74 1.74 12.09
C ASP A 57 -14.51 1.85 10.58
N ARG A 58 -13.54 2.68 10.20
CA ARG A 58 -12.98 2.66 8.85
C ARG A 58 -12.05 1.46 8.78
N PRO A 59 -12.05 0.68 7.69
CA PRO A 59 -11.00 -0.31 7.51
C PRO A 59 -9.67 0.44 7.63
N ALA A 60 -8.90 0.10 8.67
CA ALA A 60 -7.58 0.66 8.82
C ALA A 60 -6.80 0.30 7.56
N VAL A 61 -6.10 1.28 6.97
CA VAL A 61 -4.98 0.93 6.08
C VAL A 61 -4.13 -0.06 6.88
N VAL A 62 -3.92 -1.26 6.32
CA VAL A 62 -3.25 -2.33 7.05
C VAL A 62 -1.84 -1.85 7.30
N GLN A 63 -1.55 -1.52 8.55
CA GLN A 63 -0.24 -0.99 8.93
C GLN A 63 0.78 -2.08 8.62
N ALA A 64 1.74 -1.77 7.76
CA ALA A 64 2.82 -2.69 7.48
C ALA A 64 3.63 -2.91 8.76
N SER A 65 3.89 -4.17 9.08
CA SER A 65 4.82 -4.51 10.15
C SER A 65 6.21 -3.94 9.86
N GLU A 66 7.03 -3.79 10.90
CA GLU A 66 8.42 -3.36 10.74
C GLU A 66 9.22 -4.28 9.82
N GLY A 67 8.98 -5.59 9.90
CA GLY A 67 9.60 -6.58 9.00
C GLY A 67 9.23 -6.37 7.53
N GLU A 68 7.95 -6.14 7.22
CA GLU A 68 7.53 -5.87 5.83
C GLU A 68 8.13 -4.56 5.30
N ARG A 69 8.22 -3.52 6.16
CA ARG A 69 8.83 -2.24 5.80
C ARG A 69 10.31 -2.41 5.46
N GLN A 70 11.06 -3.15 6.28
CA GLN A 70 12.48 -3.40 6.07
C GLN A 70 12.73 -4.21 4.79
N ALA A 71 11.96 -5.27 4.58
CA ALA A 71 12.08 -6.10 3.38
C ALA A 71 11.77 -5.31 2.08
N TYR A 72 10.79 -4.40 2.10
CA TYR A 72 10.57 -3.52 0.95
C TYR A 72 11.72 -2.54 0.72
N GLU A 73 12.33 -1.99 1.79
CA GLU A 73 13.48 -1.10 1.66
C GLU A 73 14.70 -1.81 1.07
N GLU A 74 14.95 -3.05 1.48
CA GLU A 74 15.98 -3.91 0.88
C GLU A 74 15.70 -4.15 -0.61
N PHE A 75 14.45 -4.49 -0.97
CA PHE A 75 14.04 -4.63 -2.36
C PHE A 75 14.29 -3.36 -3.19
N VAL A 76 13.92 -2.19 -2.65
CA VAL A 76 14.13 -0.88 -3.28
C VAL A 76 15.62 -0.56 -3.44
N SER A 77 16.47 -0.98 -2.50
CA SER A 77 17.91 -0.68 -2.50
C SER A 77 18.62 -1.15 -3.78
N HIS A 78 18.16 -2.25 -4.39
CA HIS A 78 18.70 -2.76 -5.65
C HIS A 78 18.53 -1.77 -6.81
N TYR A 79 17.47 -0.97 -6.80
CA TYR A 79 17.19 0.02 -7.83
C TYR A 79 17.91 1.34 -7.59
N ARG A 80 18.34 1.63 -6.37
CA ARG A 80 19.11 2.85 -6.06
C ARG A 80 20.48 2.85 -6.74
N ALA A 81 21.10 1.67 -6.88
CA ALA A 81 22.35 1.52 -7.63
C ALA A 81 22.15 1.84 -9.12
N ALA A 82 21.05 1.39 -9.72
CA ALA A 82 20.71 1.72 -11.11
C ALA A 82 20.42 3.21 -11.28
N ALA A 83 19.69 3.82 -10.34
CA ALA A 83 19.42 5.25 -10.34
C ALA A 83 20.70 6.10 -10.24
N ALA A 84 21.71 5.65 -9.48
CA ALA A 84 22.98 6.37 -9.38
C ALA A 84 23.73 6.47 -10.72
N GLY A 85 23.56 5.49 -11.60
CA GLY A 85 24.12 5.54 -12.95
C GLY A 85 23.45 6.58 -13.87
N GLU A 86 22.19 6.95 -13.62
CA GLU A 86 21.43 7.87 -14.47
C GLU A 86 21.26 9.28 -13.86
N LEU A 87 21.01 9.36 -12.55
CA LEU A 87 20.78 10.61 -11.82
C LEU A 87 22.06 11.19 -11.18
N GLY A 88 23.15 10.41 -11.14
CA GLY A 88 24.40 10.75 -10.45
C GLY A 88 24.52 10.10 -9.06
N GLU A 89 25.69 10.18 -8.43
CA GLU A 89 25.96 9.51 -7.14
C GLU A 89 25.22 10.16 -5.95
N ASP A 90 24.78 11.41 -6.09
CA ASP A 90 24.06 12.16 -5.06
C ASP A 90 22.78 12.74 -5.67
N TYR A 91 21.64 12.11 -5.39
CA TYR A 91 20.32 12.58 -5.78
C TYR A 91 19.40 12.61 -4.56
N PRO A 92 18.46 13.57 -4.48
CA PRO A 92 17.48 13.58 -3.41
C PRO A 92 16.53 12.40 -3.55
N GLU A 93 16.04 11.89 -2.42
CA GLU A 93 15.14 10.74 -2.40
C GLU A 93 13.90 10.94 -3.29
N ALA A 94 13.37 12.16 -3.37
CA ALA A 94 12.23 12.48 -4.24
C ALA A 94 12.51 12.23 -5.73
N GLU A 95 13.73 12.50 -6.20
CA GLU A 95 14.12 12.29 -7.60
C GLU A 95 14.26 10.81 -7.93
N PHE A 96 14.80 10.01 -7.01
CA PHE A 96 14.82 8.55 -7.13
C PHE A 96 13.41 7.98 -7.34
N TRP A 97 12.46 8.37 -6.49
CA TRP A 97 11.09 7.88 -6.61
C TRP A 97 10.41 8.36 -7.89
N ALA A 98 10.68 9.59 -8.34
CA ALA A 98 10.17 10.11 -9.60
C ALA A 98 10.74 9.38 -10.83
N TRP A 99 12.02 9.05 -10.82
CA TRP A 99 12.68 8.25 -11.84
C TRP A 99 12.16 6.80 -11.82
N TRP A 100 12.14 6.14 -10.66
CA TRP A 100 11.78 4.73 -10.58
C TRP A 100 10.33 4.50 -11.01
N LYS A 101 9.40 5.42 -10.70
CA LYS A 101 8.00 5.36 -11.15
C LYS A 101 7.81 5.35 -12.67
N GLN A 102 8.80 5.82 -13.43
CA GLN A 102 8.76 5.79 -14.90
C GLN A 102 9.33 4.49 -15.47
N GLN A 103 10.01 3.69 -14.65
CA GLN A 103 10.61 2.44 -15.07
C GLN A 103 9.55 1.32 -15.07
N PRO A 104 9.61 0.38 -16.03
CA PRO A 104 8.72 -0.80 -16.03
C PRO A 104 8.96 -1.73 -14.83
N SER A 105 10.08 -1.56 -14.13
CA SER A 105 10.44 -2.27 -12.91
C SER A 105 9.88 -1.63 -11.63
N TYR A 106 9.06 -0.58 -11.73
CA TYR A 106 8.43 0.05 -10.56
C TYR A 106 7.48 -0.93 -9.85
N TYR A 107 7.71 -1.13 -8.55
CA TYR A 107 6.76 -1.79 -7.67
C TYR A 107 6.40 -0.90 -6.49
N SER A 108 5.12 -0.56 -6.40
CA SER A 108 4.54 0.00 -5.18
C SER A 108 4.60 -1.04 -4.04
N PHE A 109 4.64 -0.61 -2.77
CA PHE A 109 4.66 -1.54 -1.62
C PHE A 109 3.53 -2.58 -1.69
N ARG A 110 2.32 -2.14 -2.03
CA ARG A 110 1.15 -3.03 -2.17
C ARG A 110 1.33 -4.05 -3.30
N ALA A 111 1.95 -3.65 -4.41
CA ALA A 111 2.22 -4.55 -5.52
C ALA A 111 3.32 -5.56 -5.18
N TRP A 112 4.36 -5.12 -4.47
CA TRP A 112 5.42 -5.98 -3.94
C TRP A 112 4.87 -6.98 -2.93
N ARG A 113 4.10 -6.54 -1.92
CA ARG A 113 3.50 -7.44 -0.91
C ARG A 113 2.64 -8.54 -1.55
N LYS A 114 1.76 -8.19 -2.51
CA LYS A 114 0.96 -9.16 -3.26
C LYS A 114 1.77 -10.17 -4.07
N ARG A 115 3.02 -9.85 -4.42
CA ARG A 115 3.94 -10.79 -5.10
C ARG A 115 4.53 -11.74 -4.08
N GLU A 116 5.08 -11.24 -2.98
CA GLU A 116 5.64 -12.06 -1.91
C GLU A 116 4.61 -13.03 -1.32
N GLU A 117 3.36 -12.57 -1.14
CA GLU A 117 2.24 -13.42 -0.68
C GLU A 117 1.96 -14.60 -1.65
N ARG A 118 2.09 -14.37 -2.96
CA ARG A 118 1.90 -15.39 -4.01
C ARG A 118 3.11 -16.30 -4.18
N ASP A 119 4.32 -15.79 -3.97
CA ASP A 119 5.54 -16.61 -4.00
C ASP A 119 5.61 -17.51 -2.74
N SER A 120 5.12 -17.00 -1.60
CA SER A 120 5.07 -17.73 -0.33
C SER A 120 3.88 -18.70 -0.20
N HIS A 121 2.84 -18.58 -1.04
CA HIS A 121 1.76 -19.56 -1.19
C HIS A 121 1.61 -19.92 -2.67
N PRO A 122 2.23 -21.00 -3.15
CA PRO A 122 1.90 -21.50 -4.48
C PRO A 122 0.40 -21.79 -4.51
N VAL A 123 -0.33 -21.05 -5.34
CA VAL A 123 -1.68 -21.46 -5.74
C VAL A 123 -1.54 -22.85 -6.35
N ASP A 124 -2.11 -23.86 -5.69
CA ASP A 124 -2.23 -25.19 -6.27
C ASP A 124 -2.76 -25.05 -7.70
N PRO A 125 -2.13 -25.69 -8.69
CA PRO A 125 -2.70 -25.71 -10.03
C PRO A 125 -4.14 -26.22 -9.95
N PRO A 126 -5.06 -25.72 -10.79
CA PRO A 126 -6.41 -26.25 -10.82
C PRO A 126 -6.32 -27.76 -11.03
N VAL A 127 -6.81 -28.53 -10.06
CA VAL A 127 -6.91 -29.99 -10.16
C VAL A 127 -7.79 -30.26 -11.38
N GLU A 128 -7.17 -30.67 -12.48
CA GLU A 128 -7.90 -31.21 -13.63
C GLU A 128 -8.66 -32.43 -13.12
N PRO A 129 -9.98 -32.56 -13.35
CA PRO A 129 -10.71 -33.73 -12.91
C PRO A 129 -10.12 -34.95 -13.62
N GLU A 130 -9.54 -35.87 -12.83
CA GLU A 130 -9.05 -37.17 -13.28
C GLU A 130 -10.13 -37.85 -14.12
N PRO A 131 -9.82 -38.40 -15.31
CA PRO A 131 -10.80 -39.17 -16.07
C PRO A 131 -11.27 -40.34 -15.21
N SER A 132 -12.59 -40.40 -14.99
CA SER A 132 -13.22 -41.45 -14.21
C SER A 132 -12.96 -42.80 -14.88
N ASP A 133 -12.21 -43.67 -14.20
CA ASP A 133 -11.96 -45.07 -14.59
C ASP A 133 -13.27 -45.87 -14.38
N GLU A 134 -14.25 -45.57 -15.22
CA GLU A 134 -15.50 -46.29 -15.44
C GLU A 134 -15.55 -46.34 -16.98
N GLU A 135 -15.17 -47.40 -17.68
CA GLU A 135 -15.66 -48.76 -17.56
C GLU A 135 -14.61 -49.79 -18.05
N LEU A 136 -14.04 -50.56 -17.12
CA LEU A 136 -13.56 -51.91 -17.40
C LEU A 136 -14.55 -52.89 -16.76
N PHE A 137 -15.60 -53.23 -17.52
CA PHE A 137 -16.37 -54.45 -17.35
C PHE A 137 -16.42 -55.20 -18.68
#